data_AF-U7NE13-F1
#
_entry.id   AF-U7NE13-F1
#
_cell.length_a   1.000
_cell.length_b   1.000
_cell.length_c   1.000
_cell.angle_alpha   90.00
_cell.angle_beta   90.00
_cell.angle_gamma   90.00
#
_symmetry.space_group_name_H-M   'P 1'
#
loop_
_entity.id
_entity.type
_entity.pdbx_description
1 polymer ?
#
loop_
_entity_poly.entity_id
_entity_poly.type
_entity_poly.pdbx_seq_one_letter_code
_entity_poly.pdbx_strand_id
1 'polypeptide(L)' 'MRVDKPVKPGWFFRNGRQYLAVSEVPATVNLTTSEVTEAISLGQLRIERVNGCKVVAMEELFDWIDMQESGRGQA' A
#
# COMPACT_ATOMS: atom_id res chain seq x y z
N MET A 1 -0.58 30.35 6.98
CA MET A 1 0.29 29.20 7.34
C MET A 1 -0.23 27.98 6.62
N ARG A 2 0.51 27.46 5.62
CA ARG A 2 0.20 26.13 5.07
C ARG A 2 0.52 25.14 6.18
N VAL A 3 -0.50 24.48 6.70
CA VAL A 3 -0.33 23.38 7.63
C VAL A 3 0.24 22.24 6.80
N ASP A 4 1.56 22.17 6.72
CA ASP A 4 2.27 20.99 6.24
C ASP A 4 1.93 19.89 7.26
N LYS A 5 0.82 19.18 7.01
CA LYS A 5 0.49 17.98 7.76
C LYS A 5 1.74 17.11 7.72
N PRO A 6 2.29 16.67 8.86
CA PRO A 6 3.47 15.82 8.84
C PRO A 6 3.11 14.58 8.03
N VAL A 7 3.58 14.54 6.79
CA VAL A 7 3.57 13.33 5.97
C VAL A 7 4.46 12.38 6.74
N LYS A 8 3.82 11.41 7.42
CA LYS A 8 4.57 10.33 8.06
C LYS A 8 5.54 9.76 7.02
N PRO A 9 6.79 9.47 7.40
CA PRO A 9 7.75 8.88 6.48
C PRO A 9 7.13 7.66 5.79
N GLY A 10 7.35 7.54 4.48
CA GLY A 10 6.76 6.50 3.64
C GLY A 10 5.37 6.81 3.07
N TRP A 11 4.74 7.94 3.40
CA TRP A 11 3.52 8.40 2.74
C TRP A 11 3.85 9.36 1.60
N PHE A 12 3.22 9.15 0.44
CA PHE A 12 3.41 9.98 -0.74
C PHE A 12 2.06 10.41 -1.31
N PHE A 13 2.02 11.62 -1.87
CA PHE A 13 0.84 12.15 -2.56
C PHE A 13 1.22 12.55 -3.98
N ARG A 14 0.51 12.03 -4.98
CA ARG A 14 0.73 12.37 -6.38
C ARG A 14 -0.59 12.44 -7.11
N ASN A 15 -0.84 13.57 -7.77
CA ASN A 15 -2.05 13.81 -8.57
C ASN A 15 -3.37 13.53 -7.81
N GLY A 16 -3.44 13.93 -6.53
CA GLY A 16 -4.60 13.68 -5.67
C GLY A 16 -4.71 12.25 -5.13
N ARG A 17 -3.85 11.33 -5.56
CA ARG A 17 -3.82 9.95 -5.07
C ARG A 17 -2.81 9.78 -3.94
N GLN A 18 -3.17 8.94 -2.98
CA GLN A 18 -2.36 8.62 -1.81
C GLN A 18 -1.63 7.30 -2.03
N TYR A 19 -0.35 7.31 -1.68
CA TYR A 19 0.58 6.22 -1.89
C TYR A 19 1.31 5.90 -0.59
N LEU A 20 1.64 4.64 -0.42
CA LEU A 20 2.39 4.14 0.74
C LEU A 20 3.63 3.40 0.27
N ALA A 21 4.77 3.66 0.90
CA ALA A 21 5.98 2.89 0.68
C ALA A 21 5.74 1.42 0.98
N VAL A 22 6.23 0.53 0.12
CA VAL A 22 6.10 -0.93 0.31
C VAL A 22 6.61 -1.37 1.69
N SER A 23 7.67 -0.74 2.19
CA SER A 23 8.24 -1.02 3.52
C SER A 23 7.29 -0.68 4.68
N GLU A 24 6.38 0.27 4.50
CA GLU A 24 5.42 0.71 5.52
C GLU A 24 4.07 -0.02 5.46
N VAL A 25 3.81 -0.77 4.37
CA VAL A 25 2.57 -1.55 4.21
C VAL A 25 2.34 -2.52 5.38
N PRO A 26 3.31 -3.38 5.79
CA PRO A 26 3.09 -4.34 6.86
C PRO A 26 2.64 -3.67 8.17
N ALA A 27 3.28 -2.55 8.53
CA ALA A 27 2.98 -1.79 9.74
C ALA A 27 1.64 -1.05 9.67
N THR A 28 1.16 -0.71 8.47
CA THR A 28 -0.05 0.09 8.27
C THR A 28 -1.32 -0.77 8.23
N VAL A 29 -1.27 -1.92 7.57
CA VAL A 29 -2.45 -2.78 7.31
C VAL A 29 -2.38 -4.14 8.01
N ASN A 30 -1.45 -4.30 8.96
CA ASN A 30 -1.28 -5.52 9.77
C ASN A 30 -1.10 -6.80 8.92
N LEU A 31 -0.38 -6.66 7.81
CA LEU A 31 0.04 -7.77 6.95
C LEU A 31 1.49 -8.16 7.29
N THR A 32 1.88 -9.39 6.98
CA THR A 32 3.28 -9.78 7.06
C THR A 32 4.07 -9.26 5.85
N THR A 33 5.38 -9.02 6.03
CA THR A 33 6.27 -8.67 4.92
C THR A 33 6.26 -9.73 3.81
N SER A 34 6.08 -11.00 4.17
CA SER A 34 5.97 -12.11 3.24
C SER A 34 4.71 -12.01 2.37
N GLU A 35 3.54 -11.76 2.96
CA GLU A 35 2.28 -11.56 2.22
C GLU A 35 2.39 -10.39 1.24
N VAL A 36 2.96 -9.27 1.67
CA VAL A 36 3.17 -8.10 0.79
C VAL A 36 4.11 -8.45 -0.36
N THR A 37 5.22 -9.15 -0.09
CA THR A 37 6.20 -9.54 -1.11
C THR A 37 5.61 -10.55 -2.10
N GLU A 38 4.79 -11.48 -1.62
CA GLU A 38 4.10 -12.48 -2.44
C GLU A 38 3.05 -11.80 -3.33
N ALA A 39 2.19 -10.94 -2.77
CA ALA A 39 1.19 -10.20 -3.54
C ALA A 39 1.83 -9.35 -4.66
N ILE A 40 3.00 -8.75 -4.39
CA ILE A 40 3.78 -8.03 -5.41
C ILE A 40 4.33 -9.00 -6.46
N SER A 41 4.90 -10.13 -6.04
CA SER A 41 5.49 -11.12 -6.94
C SER A 41 4.46 -11.79 -7.86
N LEU A 42 3.25 -11.99 -7.34
CA LEU A 42 2.09 -12.50 -8.09
C LEU A 42 1.42 -11.44 -8.97
N GLY A 43 1.86 -10.18 -8.91
CA GLY A 43 1.28 -9.08 -9.67
C GLY A 43 -0.10 -8.62 -9.16
N GLN A 44 -0.50 -9.04 -7.97
CA GLN A 44 -1.77 -8.66 -7.34
C GLN A 44 -1.72 -7.23 -6.79
N LEU A 45 -0.55 -6.78 -6.30
CA LEU A 45 -0.32 -5.39 -5.93
C LEU A 45 0.57 -4.70 -6.95
N ARG A 46 0.07 -3.61 -7.53
CA ARG A 46 0.83 -2.78 -8.48
C ARG A 46 1.80 -1.87 -7.74
N ILE A 47 3.08 -2.00 -8.08
CA ILE A 47 4.14 -1.12 -7.56
C ILE A 47 4.37 0.04 -8.51
N GLU A 48 4.31 1.26 -7.98
CA GLU A 48 4.77 2.47 -8.64
C GLU A 48 6.11 2.95 -8.04
N ARG A 49 6.78 3.86 -8.74
CA ARG A 49 7.98 4.55 -8.24
C ARG A 49 7.72 6.03 -8.09
N VAL A 50 7.91 6.54 -6.88
CA VAL A 50 7.82 7.97 -6.57
C VAL A 50 9.14 8.39 -5.90
N ASN A 51 9.88 9.31 -6.51
CA ASN A 51 11.19 9.79 -6.03
C ASN A 51 12.17 8.64 -5.69
N GLY A 52 12.16 7.55 -6.46
CA GLY A 52 13.03 6.38 -6.25
C GLY A 52 12.50 5.37 -5.21
N CYS A 53 11.46 5.69 -4.45
CA CYS A 53 10.80 4.75 -3.54
C CYS A 53 9.77 3.89 -4.27
N LYS A 54 9.75 2.59 -3.94
CA LYS A 54 8.68 1.68 -4.35
C LYS A 54 7.45 1.96 -3.47
N VAL A 55 6.33 2.26 -4.11
CA VAL A 55 5.09 2.61 -3.43
C VAL A 55 3.92 1.82 -4.01
N VAL A 56 2.88 1.64 -3.22
CA VAL A 56 1.57 1.13 -3.64
C VAL A 56 0.53 2.23 -3.51
N ALA A 57 -0.44 2.24 -4.41
CA ALA A 57 -1.60 3.12 -4.25
C ALA A 57 -2.47 2.58 -3.10
N MET A 58 -2.91 3.45 -2.20
CA MET A 58 -3.74 3.05 -1.06
C MET A 58 -5.06 2.44 -1.48
N GLU A 59 -5.67 2.97 -2.55
CA GLU A 59 -6.92 2.45 -3.11
C GLU A 59 -6.78 0.99 -3.53
N GLU A 60 -5.74 0.66 -4.30
CA GLU A 60 -5.46 -0.71 -4.75
C GLU A 60 -5.10 -1.64 -3.58
N LEU A 61 -4.37 -1.12 -2.58
CA LEU A 61 -4.04 -1.89 -1.38
C LEU A 61 -5.29 -2.28 -0.61
N PHE A 62 -6.22 -1.34 -0.39
CA PHE A 62 -7.46 -1.62 0.33
C PHE A 62 -8.38 -2.54 -0.48
N ASP A 63 -8.49 -2.32 -1.80
CA ASP A 63 -9.25 -3.20 -2.69
C ASP A 63 -8.73 -4.65 -2.63
N TRP A 64 -7.41 -4.84 -2.71
CA TRP A 64 -6.81 -6.16 -2.57
C TRP A 64 -7.07 -6.80 -1.20
N ILE A 65 -6.98 -6.03 -0.10
CA ILE A 65 -7.30 -6.54 1.25
C ILE A 65 -8.76 -6.99 1.33
N ASP A 66 -9.70 -6.18 0.84
CA ASP A 66 -11.13 -6.49 0.81
C ASP A 66 -11.41 -7.77 0.01
N MET A 67 -10.74 -7.94 -1.14
CA MET A 67 -10.82 -9.17 -1.93
C MET A 67 -10.30 -10.40 -1.17
N GLN A 68 -9.21 -10.26 -0.40
CA GLN A 68 -8.68 -11.35 0.43
C GLN A 68 -9.63 -11.73 1.57
N GLU A 69 -10.25 -10.75 2.22
CA GLU A 69 -11.23 -11.00 3.29
C GLU A 69 -12.50 -11.65 2.74
N SER A 70 -13.00 -11.18 1.60
CA SER A 70 -14.14 -11.76 0.89
C SER A 70 -13.87 -13.20 0.40
N GLY A 71 -12.61 -13.50 0.05
CA GLY A 71 -12.17 -14.86 -0.31
C GLY A 71 -11.99 -15.81 0.87
N ARG A 72 -11.65 -15.29 2.07
CA ARG A 72 -11.51 -16.09 3.30
C ARG A 72 -12.84 -16.47 3.96
N GLY A 73 -13.96 -15.88 3.55
CA GLY A 73 -15.30 -16.19 4.05
C GLY A 73 -15.96 -17.44 3.44
N GLN A 74 -15.28 -18.15 2.53
CA GLN A 74 -15.76 -19.41 1.94
C GLN A 74 -14.72 -20.51 2.17
N ALA A 75 -14.62 -20.99 3.41
CA ALA A 75 -13.94 -22.25 3.75
C ALA A 75 -14.75 -22.98 4.83
#